data_AF-A0A6A4Y5G6-F1
#
_entry.id   AF-A0A6A4Y5G6-F1
#
_cell.length_a   1.000
_cell.length_b   1.000
_cell.length_c   1.000
_cell.angle_alpha   90.00
_cell.angle_beta   90.00
_cell.angle_gamma   90.00
#
_symmetry.space_group_name_H-M   'P 1'
#
loop_
_entity.id
_entity.type
_entity.pdbx_description
1 polymer ?
#
loop_
_entity_poly.entity_id
_entity_poly.type
_entity_poly.pdbx_seq_one_letter_code
_entity_poly.pdbx_strand_id
1 'polypeptide(L)'
;MEAPPWLLKLPRAAEIIHGCLDRFLDKSPSFRNLAKAYDTLVSDIRKQLKEFHTQQVDKQQLPMKKLSFEIAALLQVPNMRQDPVLVGRVRELQQQIEKLQTVQREFRQEQAFHLHLYKAERSSKFHFMSPVPSPLKKTIFKEMENSAGNLVTTHNGISDVLVDYYSDLFAP
;
A
#
# COMPACT_ATOMS: atom_id res chain seq x y z
N MET A 1 -6.35 -3.69 2.14
CA MET A 1 -5.62 -3.26 0.93
C MET A 1 -5.97 -1.81 0.67
N GLU A 2 -4.99 -0.92 0.70
CA GLU A 2 -5.15 0.48 0.28
C GLU A 2 -5.12 0.55 -1.25
N ALA A 3 -5.92 1.45 -1.83
CA ALA A 3 -5.94 1.65 -3.28
C ALA A 3 -4.59 2.25 -3.74
N PRO A 4 -4.04 1.83 -4.89
CA PRO A 4 -2.79 2.39 -5.39
C PRO A 4 -2.89 3.90 -5.62
N PRO A 5 -1.85 4.71 -5.29
CA PRO A 5 -1.91 6.16 -5.40
C PRO A 5 -2.24 6.67 -6.82
N TRP A 6 -1.74 6.00 -7.87
CA TRP A 6 -2.05 6.38 -9.25
C TRP A 6 -3.51 6.18 -9.62
N LEU A 7 -4.19 5.20 -9.02
CA LEU A 7 -5.59 4.95 -9.28
C LEU A 7 -6.44 6.11 -8.77
N LEU A 8 -6.04 6.68 -7.62
CA LEU A 8 -6.70 7.82 -6.99
C LEU A 8 -6.50 9.13 -7.77
N LYS A 9 -5.47 9.22 -8.63
CA LYS A 9 -5.30 10.36 -9.54
C LYS A 9 -6.30 10.36 -10.70
N LEU A 10 -7.00 9.24 -10.95
CA LEU A 10 -7.99 9.15 -12.02
C LEU A 10 -9.33 9.76 -11.58
N PRO A 11 -10.00 10.58 -12.42
CA PRO A 11 -11.29 11.19 -12.08
C PRO A 11 -12.34 10.17 -11.63
N ARG A 12 -12.34 8.99 -12.27
CA ARG A 12 -13.26 7.90 -11.95
C ARG A 12 -13.11 7.36 -10.51
N ALA A 13 -11.92 7.42 -9.93
CA ALA A 13 -11.73 7.01 -8.53
C ALA A 13 -12.38 8.02 -7.58
N ALA A 14 -12.32 9.32 -7.88
CA ALA A 14 -13.02 10.35 -7.12
C ALA A 14 -14.54 10.16 -7.23
N GLU A 15 -15.07 9.90 -8.43
CA GLU A 15 -16.51 9.60 -8.63
C GLU A 15 -16.99 8.41 -7.80
N ILE A 16 -16.19 7.34 -7.71
CA ILE A 16 -16.50 6.17 -6.87
C ILE A 16 -16.59 6.57 -5.39
N ILE A 17 -15.60 7.31 -4.91
CA ILE A 17 -15.52 7.74 -3.51
C ILE A 17 -16.69 8.67 -3.17
N HIS A 18 -16.89 9.73 -3.97
CA HIS A 18 -17.97 10.69 -3.77
C HIS A 18 -19.34 10.03 -3.90
N GLY A 19 -19.56 9.19 -4.91
CA GLY A 19 -20.83 8.49 -5.05
C GLY A 19 -21.14 7.53 -3.89
N CYS A 20 -20.12 6.92 -3.27
CA CYS A 20 -20.30 6.16 -2.03
C CYS A 20 -20.63 7.06 -0.83
N LEU A 21 -19.96 8.19 -0.71
CA LEU A 21 -20.20 9.18 0.34
C LEU A 21 -21.61 9.78 0.23
N ASP A 22 -22.05 10.19 -0.96
CA ASP A 22 -23.37 10.76 -1.19
C ASP A 22 -24.47 9.78 -0.77
N ARG A 23 -24.37 8.51 -1.20
CA ARG A 23 -25.32 7.45 -0.77
C ARG A 23 -25.33 7.20 0.73
N PHE A 24 -24.18 7.40 1.40
CA PHE A 24 -24.09 7.27 2.84
C PHE A 24 -24.76 8.46 3.54
N LEU A 25 -24.52 9.68 3.07
CA LEU A 25 -25.11 10.91 3.61
C LEU A 25 -26.63 10.93 3.42
N ASP A 26 -27.13 10.49 2.26
CA ASP A 26 -28.57 10.37 1.99
C ASP A 26 -29.29 9.46 2.99
N LYS A 27 -28.61 8.38 3.43
CA LYS A 27 -29.15 7.41 4.39
C LYS A 27 -28.84 7.77 5.85
N SER A 28 -28.02 8.80 6.08
CA SER A 28 -27.56 9.19 7.42
C SER A 28 -28.66 9.37 8.48
N PRO A 29 -29.85 9.93 8.17
CA PRO A 29 -30.89 10.12 9.18
C PRO A 29 -31.52 8.81 9.66
N SER A 30 -31.37 7.72 8.88
CA SER A 30 -31.99 6.42 9.12
C SER A 30 -31.08 5.41 9.82
N PHE A 31 -29.82 5.77 10.08
CA PHE A 31 -28.86 4.85 10.67
C PHE A 31 -29.12 4.65 12.16
N ARG A 32 -29.60 3.44 12.52
CA ARG A 32 -29.65 3.00 13.92
C ARG A 32 -28.28 2.71 14.52
N ASN A 33 -27.28 2.39 13.68
CA ASN A 33 -25.90 2.14 14.09
C ASN A 33 -24.95 2.78 13.07
N LEU A 34 -24.47 3.97 13.41
CA LEU A 34 -23.59 4.76 12.56
C LEU A 34 -22.22 4.09 12.33
N ALA A 35 -21.65 3.46 13.35
CA ALA A 35 -20.35 2.78 13.25
C ALA A 35 -20.39 1.66 12.20
N LYS A 36 -21.42 0.80 12.27
CA LYS A 36 -21.62 -0.27 11.29
C LYS A 36 -21.86 0.27 9.88
N ALA A 37 -22.62 1.37 9.77
CA ALA A 37 -22.86 2.01 8.48
C ALA A 37 -21.55 2.56 7.88
N TYR A 38 -20.70 3.17 8.72
CA TYR A 38 -19.39 3.69 8.31
C TYR A 38 -18.44 2.56 7.87
N ASP A 39 -18.37 1.45 8.61
CA ASP A 39 -17.58 0.29 8.21
C ASP A 39 -18.04 -0.27 6.86
N THR A 40 -19.35 -0.27 6.63
CA THR A 40 -19.94 -0.70 5.36
C THR A 40 -19.55 0.25 4.23
N LEU A 41 -19.62 1.57 4.43
CA LEU A 41 -19.17 2.58 3.48
C LEU A 41 -17.70 2.36 3.09
N VAL A 42 -16.82 2.19 4.09
CA VAL A 42 -15.39 1.97 3.86
C VAL A 42 -15.15 0.68 3.07
N SER A 43 -15.90 -0.38 3.40
CA SER A 43 -15.84 -1.66 2.66
C SER A 43 -16.27 -1.50 1.21
N ASP A 44 -17.38 -0.79 0.96
CA ASP A 44 -17.91 -0.54 -0.39
C ASP A 44 -16.95 0.27 -1.24
N ILE A 45 -16.37 1.35 -0.70
CA ILE A 45 -15.34 2.14 -1.38
C ILE A 45 -14.16 1.25 -1.76
N ARG A 46 -13.65 0.45 -0.81
CA ARG A 46 -12.52 -0.47 -1.08
C ARG A 46 -12.86 -1.48 -2.16
N LYS A 47 -14.06 -2.06 -2.15
CA LYS A 47 -14.50 -3.04 -3.15
C LYS A 47 -14.55 -2.43 -4.54
N GLN A 48 -15.18 -1.26 -4.68
CA GLN A 48 -15.32 -0.60 -5.99
C GLN A 48 -13.97 -0.10 -6.52
N LEU A 49 -13.10 0.45 -5.68
CA LEU A 49 -11.75 0.82 -6.08
C LEU A 49 -10.91 -0.39 -6.50
N LYS A 50 -11.07 -1.54 -5.82
CA LYS A 50 -10.41 -2.79 -6.22
C LYS A 50 -10.89 -3.27 -7.59
N GLU A 51 -12.20 -3.23 -7.84
CA GLU A 51 -12.75 -3.61 -9.13
C GLU A 51 -12.28 -2.67 -10.25
N PHE A 52 -12.30 -1.36 -10.00
CA PHE A 52 -11.77 -0.37 -10.94
C PHE A 52 -10.27 -0.59 -11.23
N HIS A 53 -9.48 -0.90 -10.20
CA HIS A 53 -8.08 -1.27 -10.36
C HIS A 53 -7.91 -2.48 -11.29
N THR A 54 -8.64 -3.57 -11.05
CA THR A 54 -8.59 -4.76 -11.89
C THR A 54 -8.94 -4.44 -13.34
N GLN A 55 -10.01 -3.67 -13.57
CA GLN A 55 -10.40 -3.24 -14.91
C GLN A 55 -9.29 -2.44 -15.62
N GLN A 56 -8.59 -1.55 -14.91
CA GLN A 56 -7.49 -0.78 -15.49
C GLN A 56 -6.28 -1.66 -15.83
N VAL A 57 -5.91 -2.57 -14.93
CA VAL A 57 -4.82 -3.52 -15.17
C VAL A 57 -5.14 -4.42 -16.36
N ASP A 58 -6.37 -4.93 -16.46
CA ASP A 58 -6.80 -5.76 -17.59
C ASP A 58 -6.75 -5.00 -18.92
N LYS A 59 -7.21 -3.74 -18.92
CA LYS A 59 -7.10 -2.85 -20.09
C LYS A 59 -5.65 -2.64 -20.51
N GLN A 60 -4.73 -2.47 -19.56
CA GLN A 60 -3.30 -2.30 -19.85
C GLN A 60 -2.65 -3.60 -20.38
N GLN A 61 -3.14 -4.77 -19.98
CA GLN A 61 -2.62 -6.06 -20.45
C GLN A 61 -3.18 -6.48 -21.81
N LEU A 62 -4.34 -5.97 -22.22
CA LEU A 62 -5.02 -6.37 -23.45
C LEU A 62 -4.15 -6.23 -24.72
N PRO A 63 -3.43 -5.11 -24.95
CA PRO A 63 -2.57 -4.98 -26.13
C PRO A 63 -1.45 -6.01 -26.15
N MET A 64 -0.82 -6.25 -25.01
CA MET A 64 0.23 -7.26 -24.88
C MET A 64 -0.30 -8.66 -25.20
N LYS A 65 -1.45 -9.04 -24.64
CA LYS A 65 -2.08 -10.35 -24.94
C LYS A 65 -2.35 -10.50 -26.43
N LYS A 66 -2.93 -9.49 -27.08
CA LYS A 66 -3.22 -9.52 -28.53
C LYS A 66 -1.96 -9.75 -29.37
N LEU A 67 -0.90 -8.99 -29.11
CA LEU A 67 0.36 -9.12 -29.85
C LEU A 67 1.04 -10.47 -29.59
N SER A 68 1.00 -10.96 -28.35
CA SER A 68 1.53 -12.29 -28.02
C SER A 68 0.77 -13.41 -28.74
N PHE A 69 -0.56 -13.31 -28.84
CA PHE A 69 -1.35 -14.27 -29.62
C PHE A 69 -1.06 -14.21 -31.12
N GLU A 70 -0.92 -13.01 -31.68
CA GLU A 70 -0.62 -12.83 -33.11
C GLU A 70 0.75 -13.40 -33.47
N ILE A 71 1.79 -13.13 -32.66
CA ILE A 71 3.11 -13.74 -32.85
C ILE A 71 3.04 -15.25 -32.72
N ALA A 72 2.35 -15.77 -31.69
CA ALA A 72 2.23 -17.22 -31.50
C ALA A 72 1.54 -17.91 -32.69
N ALA A 73 0.50 -17.28 -33.26
CA ALA A 73 -0.18 -17.78 -34.46
C ALA A 73 0.75 -17.78 -35.69
N LEU A 74 1.51 -16.70 -35.90
CA LEU A 74 2.47 -16.61 -37.01
C LEU A 74 3.60 -17.63 -36.90
N LEU A 75 4.07 -17.91 -35.68
CA LEU A 75 5.11 -18.92 -35.43
C LEU A 75 4.64 -20.36 -35.71
N GLN A 76 3.32 -20.61 -35.74
CA GLN A 76 2.75 -21.93 -36.05
C GLN A 76 2.59 -22.19 -37.56
N VAL A 77 2.78 -21.17 -38.41
CA VAL A 77 2.67 -21.33 -39.86
C VAL A 77 3.85 -22.17 -40.38
N PRO A 78 3.60 -23.29 -41.11
CA PRO A 78 4.66 -24.11 -41.69
C PRO A 78 5.53 -23.28 -42.64
N ASN A 79 6.85 -23.49 -42.61
CA ASN A 79 7.82 -22.76 -43.44
C ASN A 79 7.78 -21.23 -43.30
N MET A 80 7.21 -20.68 -42.21
CA MET A 80 7.13 -19.22 -42.00
C MET A 80 8.48 -18.50 -42.16
N ARG A 81 9.59 -19.13 -41.75
CA ARG A 81 10.94 -18.56 -41.86
C ARG A 81 11.42 -18.37 -43.30
N GLN A 82 10.76 -19.01 -44.27
CA GLN A 82 11.08 -18.90 -45.69
C GLN A 82 10.25 -17.80 -46.37
N ASP A 83 9.18 -17.32 -45.75
CA ASP A 83 8.36 -16.22 -46.25
C ASP A 83 8.87 -14.87 -45.72
N PRO A 84 9.50 -14.02 -46.56
CA PRO A 84 10.05 -12.75 -46.12
C PRO A 84 8.97 -11.77 -45.61
N VAL A 85 7.72 -11.90 -46.07
CA VAL A 85 6.60 -11.06 -45.62
C VAL A 85 6.21 -11.42 -44.19
N LEU A 86 6.07 -12.72 -43.89
CA LEU A 86 5.75 -13.18 -42.54
C LEU A 86 6.88 -12.88 -41.54
N VAL A 87 8.13 -13.05 -41.95
CA VAL A 87 9.30 -12.68 -41.14
C VAL A 87 9.31 -11.17 -40.86
N GLY A 88 8.97 -10.34 -41.85
CA GLY A 88 8.82 -8.89 -41.69
C GLY A 88 7.75 -8.53 -40.64
N ARG A 89 6.57 -9.18 -40.72
CA ARG A 89 5.48 -8.97 -39.77
C ARG A 89 5.84 -9.37 -38.35
N VAL A 90 6.52 -10.50 -38.16
CA VAL A 90 6.97 -10.95 -36.83
C VAL A 90 7.95 -9.95 -36.22
N ARG A 91 8.89 -9.42 -37.01
CA ARG A 91 9.82 -8.39 -36.56
C ARG A 91 9.10 -7.10 -36.14
N GLU A 92 8.09 -6.69 -36.90
CA GLU A 92 7.25 -5.53 -36.55
C GLU A 92 6.53 -5.74 -35.21
N LEU A 93 5.89 -6.90 -35.02
CA LEU A 93 5.20 -7.24 -33.77
C LEU A 93 6.17 -7.32 -32.57
N GLN A 94 7.38 -7.84 -32.78
CA GLN A 94 8.44 -7.84 -31.76
C GLN A 94 8.79 -6.40 -31.33
N GLN A 95 8.98 -5.49 -32.27
CA GLN A 95 9.24 -4.08 -31.96
C GLN A 95 8.08 -3.41 -31.21
N GLN A 96 6.82 -3.74 -31.56
CA GLN A 96 5.65 -3.23 -30.84
C GLN A 96 5.60 -3.76 -29.39
N ILE A 97 5.93 -5.04 -29.19
CA ILE A 97 6.03 -5.63 -27.85
C ILE A 97 7.13 -4.96 -27.03
N GLU A 98 8.32 -4.77 -27.59
CA GLU A 98 9.42 -4.10 -26.89
C GLU A 98 9.01 -2.68 -26.44
N LYS A 99 8.39 -1.90 -27.33
CA LYS A 99 7.88 -0.56 -27.00
C LYS A 99 6.83 -0.59 -25.89
N LEU A 100 5.92 -1.56 -25.89
CA LEU A 100 4.93 -1.68 -24.82
C LEU A 100 5.58 -2.09 -23.49
N GLN A 101 6.57 -2.98 -23.53
CA GLN A 101 7.31 -3.40 -22.34
C GLN A 101 8.11 -2.25 -21.72
N THR A 102 8.72 -1.38 -22.53
CA THR A 102 9.43 -0.20 -22.02
C THR A 102 8.47 0.75 -21.31
N VAL A 103 7.33 1.07 -21.94
CA VAL A 103 6.28 1.91 -21.33
C VAL A 103 5.75 1.30 -20.02
N GLN A 104 5.49 -0.01 -19.99
CA GLN A 104 5.05 -0.68 -18.76
C GLN A 104 6.13 -0.70 -17.67
N ARG A 105 7.41 -0.78 -18.05
CA ARG A 105 8.54 -0.71 -17.10
C ARG A 105 8.65 0.68 -16.50
N GLU A 106 8.62 1.71 -17.33
CA GLU A 106 8.66 3.12 -16.90
C GLU A 106 7.50 3.45 -15.98
N PHE A 107 6.28 3.03 -16.35
CA PHE A 107 5.11 3.20 -15.50
C PHE A 107 5.31 2.54 -14.12
N ARG A 108 5.81 1.29 -14.07
CA ARG A 108 6.08 0.60 -12.79
C ARG A 108 7.16 1.29 -11.97
N GLN A 109 8.19 1.83 -12.60
CA GLN A 109 9.25 2.58 -11.92
C GLN A 109 8.70 3.86 -11.31
N GLU A 110 7.89 4.62 -12.05
CA GLU A 110 7.22 5.83 -11.55
C GLU A 110 6.29 5.50 -10.37
N GLN A 111 5.55 4.39 -10.45
CA GLN A 111 4.71 3.94 -9.33
C GLN A 111 5.52 3.58 -8.08
N ALA A 112 6.65 2.89 -8.26
CA ALA A 112 7.54 2.57 -7.15
C ALA A 112 8.13 3.84 -6.53
N PHE A 113 8.48 4.83 -7.35
CA PHE A 113 8.99 6.13 -6.91
C PHE A 113 7.94 6.90 -6.11
N HIS A 114 6.71 7.06 -6.62
CA HIS A 114 5.62 7.70 -5.88
C HIS A 114 5.30 6.99 -4.56
N LEU A 115 5.31 5.65 -4.55
CA LEU A 115 5.14 4.90 -3.31
C LEU A 115 6.26 5.18 -2.30
N HIS A 116 7.50 5.32 -2.77
CA HIS A 116 8.63 5.70 -1.93
C HIS A 116 8.46 7.10 -1.35
N LEU A 117 8.08 8.09 -2.17
CA LEU A 117 7.79 9.45 -1.70
C LEU A 117 6.69 9.47 -0.64
N TYR A 118 5.57 8.78 -0.87
CA TYR A 118 4.48 8.69 0.10
C TYR A 118 4.94 8.08 1.44
N LYS A 119 5.75 7.02 1.39
CA LYS A 119 6.32 6.40 2.61
C LYS A 119 7.29 7.35 3.32
N ALA A 120 8.11 8.08 2.58
CA ALA A 120 9.07 9.04 3.12
C ALA A 120 8.38 10.25 3.77
N GLU A 121 7.30 10.76 3.17
CA GLU A 121 6.46 11.82 3.76
C GLU A 121 5.84 11.34 5.07
N ARG A 122 5.31 10.12 5.08
CA ARG A 122 4.77 9.51 6.30
C ARG A 122 5.83 9.36 7.37
N SER A 123 7.02 8.85 7.04
CA SER A 123 8.10 8.69 8.02
C SER A 123 8.60 10.03 8.56
N SER A 124 8.76 11.04 7.70
CA SER A 124 9.14 12.41 8.09
C SER A 124 8.17 12.99 9.13
N LYS A 125 6.85 12.83 8.91
CA LYS A 125 5.81 13.26 9.87
C LYS A 125 5.91 12.57 11.24
N PHE A 126 6.44 11.34 11.30
CA PHE A 126 6.66 10.61 12.55
C PHE A 126 8.07 10.83 13.16
N HIS A 127 9.05 11.30 12.39
CA HIS A 127 10.40 11.62 12.88
C HIS A 127 10.52 13.03 13.47
N PHE A 128 9.56 13.93 13.23
CA PHE A 128 9.44 15.22 13.94
C PHE A 128 8.62 15.16 15.22
N MET A 129 8.08 13.99 15.57
CA MET A 129 7.46 13.78 16.88
C MET A 129 8.55 13.36 17.86
N SER A 130 8.56 13.94 19.07
CA SER A 130 9.40 13.44 20.16
C SER A 130 9.23 11.93 20.27
N PRO A 131 10.31 11.15 20.42
CA PRO A 131 10.22 9.70 20.50
C PRO A 131 9.22 9.35 21.59
N VAL A 132 8.13 8.68 21.22
CA VAL A 132 7.18 8.14 22.19
C VAL A 132 7.91 6.96 22.83
N PRO A 133 8.29 7.03 24.11
CA PRO A 133 8.99 5.93 24.75
C PRO A 133 8.11 4.70 24.63
N SER A 134 8.63 3.66 23.97
CA SER A 134 7.94 2.38 23.88
C SER A 134 7.70 1.87 25.30
N PRO A 135 6.46 1.46 25.65
CA PRO A 135 6.20 0.82 26.93
C PRO A 135 7.17 -0.35 27.08
N LEU A 136 7.90 -0.39 28.19
CA LEU A 136 8.85 -1.46 28.48
C LEU A 136 8.11 -2.81 28.39
N LYS A 137 8.32 -3.54 27.29
CA LYS A 137 7.68 -4.83 27.09
C LYS A 137 8.29 -5.83 28.06
N LYS A 138 7.52 -6.22 29.09
CA LYS A 138 7.81 -7.27 30.07
C LYS A 138 9.22 -7.12 30.68
N THR A 139 9.27 -6.33 31.75
CA THR A 139 10.46 -6.13 32.58
C THR A 139 11.14 -7.46 32.92
N ILE A 140 12.44 -7.54 32.66
CA ILE A 140 13.32 -8.64 33.10
C ILE A 140 13.38 -8.68 34.64
N PHE A 141 13.12 -7.53 35.27
CA PHE A 141 13.05 -7.34 36.72
C PHE A 141 11.67 -7.74 37.25
N LYS A 142 11.65 -8.80 38.07
CA LYS A 142 10.46 -9.27 38.79
C LYS A 142 10.34 -8.67 40.19
N GLU A 143 11.47 -8.23 40.75
CA GLU A 143 11.59 -7.62 42.06
C GLU A 143 12.82 -6.71 42.10
N MET A 144 12.76 -5.64 42.87
CA MET A 144 13.84 -4.67 43.03
C MET A 144 13.78 -4.05 44.42
N GLU A 145 14.92 -3.93 45.10
CA GLU A 145 15.00 -3.30 46.42
C GLU A 145 15.05 -1.78 46.26
N ASN A 146 14.22 -1.06 47.01
CA ASN A 146 14.21 0.40 46.99
C ASN A 146 15.27 0.99 47.95
N SER A 147 15.45 2.31 47.90
CA SER A 147 16.42 3.03 48.74
C SER A 147 16.16 2.91 50.26
N ALA A 148 14.96 2.48 50.66
CA ALA A 148 14.59 2.19 52.05
C ALA A 148 14.85 0.73 52.46
N GLY A 149 15.43 -0.10 51.58
CA GLY A 149 15.73 -1.51 51.82
C GLY A 149 14.52 -2.45 51.69
N ASN A 150 13.42 -1.99 51.09
CA ASN A 150 12.21 -2.79 50.90
C ASN A 150 12.18 -3.39 49.49
N LEU A 151 11.83 -4.68 49.41
CA LEU A 151 11.68 -5.39 48.14
C LEU A 151 10.35 -5.03 47.47
N VAL A 152 10.42 -4.52 46.23
CA VAL A 152 9.27 -4.05 45.45
C VAL A 152 9.07 -4.94 44.23
N THR A 153 7.87 -5.49 44.08
CA THR A 153 7.52 -6.47 43.02
C THR A 153 6.48 -5.93 42.04
N THR A 154 5.89 -4.77 42.32
CA THR A 154 4.88 -4.15 41.47
C THR A 154 5.55 -3.37 40.33
N HIS A 155 4.93 -3.37 39.15
CA HIS A 155 5.47 -2.69 37.97
C HIS A 155 5.76 -1.20 38.23
N ASN A 156 4.81 -0.49 38.84
CA ASN A 156 4.97 0.94 39.13
C ASN A 156 6.08 1.15 40.15
N GLY A 157 6.12 0.33 41.19
CA GLY A 157 7.17 0.45 42.20
C GLY A 157 8.57 0.17 41.66
N ILE A 158 8.75 -0.83 40.79
CA ILE A 158 10.03 -1.08 40.09
C ILE A 158 10.40 0.08 39.17
N SER A 159 9.42 0.68 38.48
CA SER A 159 9.63 1.85 37.63
C SER A 159 10.10 3.06 38.44
N ASP A 160 9.51 3.29 39.61
CA ASP A 160 9.87 4.41 40.49
C ASP A 160 11.29 4.24 41.04
N VAL A 161 11.68 3.03 41.48
CA VAL A 161 13.06 2.75 41.91
C VAL A 161 14.08 3.00 40.79
N LEU A 162 13.77 2.60 39.57
CA LEU A 162 14.66 2.84 38.42
C LEU A 162 14.77 4.33 38.10
N VAL A 163 13.67 5.08 38.18
CA VAL A 163 13.67 6.53 37.96
C VAL A 163 14.53 7.23 39.01
N ASP A 164 14.39 6.87 40.29
CA ASP A 164 15.21 7.42 41.37
C ASP A 164 16.70 7.12 41.15
N TYR A 165 17.04 5.85 40.86
CA TYR A 165 18.42 5.43 40.60
C TYR A 165 19.09 6.22 39.45
N TYR A 166 18.40 6.35 38.31
CA TYR A 166 18.97 7.09 37.18
C TYR A 166 18.98 8.60 37.43
N SER A 167 18.02 9.13 38.19
CA SER A 167 18.02 10.56 38.56
C SER A 167 19.20 10.91 39.44
N ASP A 168 19.56 10.06 40.40
CA ASP A 168 20.76 10.22 41.23
C ASP A 168 22.05 10.04 40.43
N LEU A 169 22.09 9.10 39.50
CA LEU A 169 23.26 8.83 38.65
C LEU A 169 23.63 10.01 37.74
N PHE A 170 22.63 10.82 37.36
CA PHE A 170 22.78 11.99 36.48
C PHE A 170 22.55 13.32 37.20
N ALA A 171 22.44 13.32 38.53
CA ALA A 171 22.45 14.55 39.30
C ALA A 171 23.85 15.21 39.19
N PRO A 172 23.93 16.53 38.97
CA PRO A 172 25.19 17.26 38.78
C PRO A 172 26.09 17.32 40.02
#